data_AF-A0A3N5U437-F1
#
_entry.id   AF-A0A3N5U437-F1
#
_cell.length_a   1.000
_cell.length_b   1.000
_cell.length_c   1.000
_cell.angle_alpha   90.00
_cell.angle_beta   90.00
_cell.angle_gamma   90.00
#
_symmetry.space_group_name_H-M   'P 1'
#
loop_
_entity.id
_entity.type
_entity.pdbx_description
1 polymer ?
#
loop_
_entity_poly.entity_id
_entity_poly.type
_entity_poly.pdbx_seq_one_letter_code
_entity_poly.pdbx_strand_id
1 'polypeptide(L)' 'PGGMGGREAVAELLAIDHSAKVYVSSGYSTDPIMVNYHDYGFSGVIAKPFDLAAIQKLLDTLQ' A
#
# COMPACT_ATOMS: atom_id res chain seq x y z
N PRO A 1 0.06 0.38 19.68
CA PRO A 1 0.73 1.56 19.08
C PRO A 1 2.18 1.67 19.60
N GLY A 2 3.16 1.88 18.72
CA GLY A 2 4.56 2.02 19.14
C GLY A 2 5.63 1.45 18.20
N GLY A 3 5.23 0.86 17.06
CA GLY A 3 6.15 0.43 16.00
C GLY A 3 6.12 1.38 14.80
N MET A 4 7.00 1.09 13.84
CA MET A 4 7.09 1.78 12.56
C MET A 4 5.72 1.78 11.83
N GLY A 5 5.31 2.95 11.36
CA GLY A 5 4.08 3.10 10.56
C GLY A 5 4.27 2.64 9.12
N GLY A 6 3.18 2.39 8.41
CA GLY A 6 3.24 1.97 7.00
C GLY A 6 3.98 2.96 6.09
N ARG A 7 3.85 4.28 6.36
CA ARG A 7 4.56 5.33 5.63
C ARG A 7 6.07 5.27 5.82
N GLU A 8 6.53 4.93 7.02
CA GLU A 8 7.96 4.76 7.30
C GLU A 8 8.46 3.46 6.67
N ALA A 9 7.67 2.39 6.78
CA ALA A 9 8.01 1.08 6.23
C ALA A 9 8.18 1.10 4.71
N VAL A 10 7.33 1.80 3.95
CA VAL A 10 7.48 1.88 2.49
C VAL A 10 8.76 2.61 2.08
N ALA A 11 9.17 3.64 2.81
CA ALA A 11 10.43 4.34 2.55
C ALA A 11 11.64 3.42 2.78
N GLU A 12 11.66 2.67 3.88
CA GLU A 12 12.72 1.70 4.19
C GLU A 12 12.75 0.54 3.20
N LEU A 13 11.58 0.01 2.79
CA LEU A 13 11.49 -1.05 1.79
C LEU A 13 12.06 -0.60 0.44
N LEU A 14 11.72 0.60 -0.01
CA LEU A 14 12.22 1.14 -1.27
C LEU A 14 13.70 1.52 -1.22
N ALA A 15 14.26 1.76 -0.03
CA ALA A 15 15.70 1.95 0.15
C ALA A 15 16.48 0.62 0.01
N ILE A 16 15.85 -0.51 0.32
CA ILE A 16 16.42 -1.86 0.17
C ILE A 16 16.24 -2.36 -1.27
N ASP A 17 15.04 -2.21 -1.82
CA ASP A 17 14.67 -2.62 -3.18
C ASP A 17 13.83 -1.53 -3.84
N HIS A 18 14.47 -0.74 -4.71
CA HIS A 18 13.82 0.33 -5.46
C HIS A 18 12.72 -0.16 -6.42
N SER A 19 12.66 -1.46 -6.73
CA SER A 19 11.66 -2.05 -7.61
C SER A 19 10.47 -2.68 -6.88
N ALA A 20 10.51 -2.71 -5.54
CA ALA A 20 9.45 -3.30 -4.73
C ALA A 20 8.11 -2.61 -4.97
N LYS A 21 7.07 -3.40 -5.28
CA LYS A 21 5.70 -2.91 -5.43
C LYS A 21 4.97 -3.00 -4.09
N VAL A 22 4.73 -1.86 -3.44
CA VAL A 22 4.14 -1.79 -2.08
C VAL A 22 2.74 -1.22 -2.14
N TYR A 23 1.75 -1.94 -1.58
CA TYR A 23 0.35 -1.50 -1.55
C TYR A 23 -0.09 -1.23 -0.11
N VAL A 24 -0.75 -0.09 0.12
CA VAL A 24 -1.32 0.26 1.43
C VAL A 24 -2.74 -0.28 1.57
N SER A 25 -3.10 -0.76 2.77
CA SER A 25 -4.48 -1.09 3.11
C SER A 25 -4.98 -0.35 4.34
N SER A 26 -6.11 0.34 4.21
CA SER A 26 -6.77 1.05 5.30
C SER A 26 -8.27 0.78 5.31
N GLY A 27 -8.87 0.78 6.49
CA GLY A 27 -10.33 0.68 6.66
C GLY A 27 -11.07 2.00 6.45
N TYR A 28 -10.32 3.11 6.41
CA TYR A 28 -10.86 4.43 6.10
C TYR A 28 -10.35 4.85 4.72
N SER A 29 -11.24 4.82 3.73
CA SER A 29 -10.92 5.23 2.36
C SER A 29 -10.62 6.72 2.21
N THR A 30 -11.01 7.55 3.19
CA THR A 30 -10.74 8.99 3.24
C THR A 30 -9.42 9.34 3.90
N ASP A 31 -8.62 8.35 4.31
CA ASP A 31 -7.27 8.61 4.81
C ASP A 31 -6.44 9.28 3.70
N PRO A 32 -5.77 10.43 3.96
CA PRO A 32 -4.94 11.10 2.97
C PRO A 32 -3.89 10.18 2.31
N ILE A 33 -3.42 9.14 3.02
CA ILE A 33 -2.51 8.14 2.47
C ILE A 33 -3.18 7.30 1.38
N MET A 34 -4.46 6.99 1.52
CA MET A 34 -5.21 6.23 0.51
C MET A 34 -5.49 7.06 -0.74
N VAL A 35 -5.62 8.38 -0.60
CA VAL A 35 -5.86 9.31 -1.72
C VAL A 35 -4.56 9.65 -2.46
N ASN A 36 -3.50 9.96 -1.71
CA ASN A 36 -2.22 10.42 -2.25
C ASN A 36 -1.12 9.35 -2.12
N TYR A 37 -1.49 8.07 -2.29
CA TYR A 37 -0.61 6.93 -2.01
C TYR A 37 0.73 6.99 -2.75
N HIS A 38 0.74 7.54 -3.97
CA HIS A 38 1.93 7.70 -4.79
C HIS A 38 2.95 8.67 -4.15
N ASP A 39 2.50 9.73 -3.47
CA ASP A 39 3.38 10.71 -2.81
C ASP A 39 4.14 10.10 -1.62
N TYR A 40 3.66 8.97 -1.11
CA TYR A 40 4.28 8.22 -0.03
C TYR A 40 5.13 7.04 -0.52
N GLY A 41 5.22 6.80 -1.83
CA GLY A 41 5.98 5.69 -2.41
C GLY A 41 5.20 4.38 -2.54
N PHE A 42 3.89 4.37 -2.26
CA PHE A 42 3.08 3.18 -2.54
C PHE A 42 2.77 3.07 -4.04
N SER A 43 2.74 1.84 -4.54
CA SER A 43 2.34 1.50 -5.91
C SER A 43 0.82 1.48 -6.11
N GLY A 44 0.06 1.39 -5.02
CA GLY A 44 -1.40 1.40 -5.06
C GLY A 44 -2.03 1.18 -3.70
N VAL A 45 -3.35 0.99 -3.70
CA VAL A 45 -4.16 0.84 -2.48
C VAL A 45 -5.13 -0.33 -2.58
N ILE A 46 -5.48 -0.90 -1.43
CA ILE A 46 -6.60 -1.84 -1.29
C ILE A 46 -7.42 -1.47 -0.05
N ALA A 47 -8.67 -1.09 -0.23
CA ALA A 47 -9.54 -0.68 0.89
C ALA A 47 -9.97 -1.90 1.71
N LYS A 48 -9.91 -1.80 3.04
CA LYS A 48 -10.47 -2.80 3.96
C LYS A 48 -11.97 -2.53 4.20
N PRO A 49 -12.78 -3.58 4.39
CA PRO A 49 -12.43 -4.99 4.23
C PRO A 49 -12.29 -5.35 2.73
N PHE A 50 -11.37 -6.27 2.43
CA PHE A 50 -11.20 -6.86 1.11
C PHE A 50 -11.27 -8.38 1.19
N ASP A 51 -11.67 -9.01 0.09
CA ASP A 51 -11.71 -10.46 -0.05
C ASP A 51 -10.60 -10.97 -0.99
N LEU A 52 -10.56 -12.28 -1.23
CA LEU A 52 -9.60 -12.89 -2.13
C LEU A 52 -9.76 -12.44 -3.59
N ALA A 53 -10.99 -12.12 -4.02
CA ALA A 53 -11.23 -11.65 -5.38
C ALA A 53 -10.63 -10.25 -5.61
N ALA A 54 -10.71 -9.38 -4.60
CA ALA A 54 -10.06 -8.07 -4.63
C ALA A 54 -8.53 -8.19 -4.67
N ILE A 55 -7.94 -9.12 -3.90
CA ILE A 55 -6.51 -9.41 -3.97
C ILE A 55 -6.13 -9.95 -5.35
N GLN A 56 -6.87 -10.91 -5.90
CA GLN A 56 -6.60 -11.47 -7.22
C GLN A 56 -6.59 -10.37 -8.28
N LYS A 57 -7.62 -9.52 -8.29
CA LYS A 57 -7.70 -8.39 -9.23
C LYS A 57 -6.51 -7.45 -9.12
N LEU A 58 -6.01 -7.21 -7.90
CA LEU A 58 -4.80 -6.40 -7.68
C LEU A 58 -3.57 -7.10 -8.25
N LEU A 59 -3.39 -8.40 -7.98
CA LEU A 59 -2.26 -9.18 -8.49
C LEU A 59 -2.27 -9.27 -10.02
N ASP A 60 -3.44 -9.32 -10.65
CA ASP A 60 -3.57 -9.30 -12.11
C ASP A 60 -3.03 -7.99 -12.72
N THR A 61 -3.05 -6.88 -11.98
CA THR A 61 -2.43 -5.61 -12.43
C THR A 61 -0.91 -5.62 -12.34
N LEU A 62 -0.31 -6.63 -11.70
CA LEU A 62 1.14 -6.74 -11.52
C LEU A 62 1.84 -7.53 -12.62
N GLN A 63 1.08 -8.26 -13.43
CA GLN A 63 1.56 -9.11 -14.53
C GLN A 63 2.09 -8.30 -15.71
#